data_AF-A0A7W5TP49-F1
#
_entry.id   AF-A0A7W5TP49-F1
#
_cell.length_a   1.000
_cell.length_b   1.000
_cell.length_c   1.000
_cell.angle_alpha   90.00
_cell.angle_beta   90.00
_cell.angle_gamma   90.00
#
_symmetry.space_group_name_H-M   'P 1'
#
loop_
_entity.id
_entity.type
_entity.pdbx_description
1 polymer ?
#
loop_
_entity_poly.entity_id
_entity_poly.type
_entity_poly.pdbx_seq_one_letter_code
_entity_poly.pdbx_strand_id
1 'polypeptide(L)'
;MIGAVYHGVALSARDKVLAFSARHAPASLGAPIATVPRIQDGLGEIEVRLSTNARLLRSLGEDVDAGKALGIDAMAVRHVVIDNAVAVTSLALDLAGNPGLNRDFGLERHHRDAITGRSHAPQNHMVRAIAAKNALARLEAGRI
;
A
#
# COMPACT_ATOMS: atom_id res chain seq x y z
N MET A 1 -10.25 5.96 -9.57
CA MET A 1 -8.81 5.91 -9.92
C MET A 1 -8.22 4.55 -9.58
N ILE A 2 -7.35 3.98 -10.42
CA ILE A 2 -6.77 2.63 -10.24
C ILE A 2 -6.02 2.42 -8.91
N GLY A 3 -5.38 3.45 -8.35
CA GLY A 3 -4.73 3.34 -7.03
C GLY A 3 -5.70 3.00 -5.90
N ALA A 4 -6.95 3.47 -5.97
CA ALA A 4 -7.97 3.16 -4.96
C ALA A 4 -8.33 1.67 -4.92
N VAL A 5 -8.28 0.97 -6.07
CA VAL A 5 -8.52 -0.47 -6.16
C VAL A 5 -7.47 -1.23 -5.35
N TYR A 6 -6.19 -0.90 -5.54
CA TYR A 6 -5.09 -1.55 -4.83
C TYR A 6 -5.03 -1.17 -3.35
N HIS A 7 -5.47 0.04 -2.99
CA HIS A 7 -5.68 0.39 -1.59
C HIS A 7 -6.74 -0.51 -0.94
N GLY A 8 -7.84 -0.81 -1.65
CA GLY A 8 -8.86 -1.77 -1.20
C GLY A 8 -8.31 -3.19 -1.00
N VAL A 9 -7.47 -3.68 -1.91
CA VAL A 9 -6.78 -4.97 -1.75
C VAL A 9 -5.92 -4.98 -0.48
N ALA A 10 -5.18 -3.91 -0.23
CA ALA A 10 -4.34 -3.76 0.96
C ALA A 10 -5.15 -3.69 2.27
N LEU A 11 -6.30 -2.99 2.26
CA LEU A 11 -7.23 -2.96 3.40
C LEU A 11 -7.75 -4.36 3.74
N SER A 12 -8.16 -5.13 2.73
CA SER A 12 -8.64 -6.51 2.92
C SER A 12 -7.55 -7.42 3.49
N ALA A 13 -6.30 -7.28 3.03
CA ALA A 13 -5.17 -8.00 3.59
C ALA A 13 -4.89 -7.61 5.06
N ARG A 14 -4.94 -6.30 5.37
CA ARG A 14 -4.80 -5.79 6.74
C ARG A 14 -5.86 -6.37 7.66
N ASP A 15 -7.14 -6.27 7.30
CA ASP A 15 -8.24 -6.75 8.14
C ASP A 15 -8.06 -8.23 8.46
N LYS A 16 -7.64 -9.02 7.48
CA LYS A 16 -7.39 -10.45 7.63
C LYS A 16 -6.20 -10.76 8.56
N VAL A 17 -5.05 -10.11 8.38
CA VAL A 17 -3.89 -10.35 9.25
C VAL A 17 -4.11 -9.82 10.66
N LEU A 18 -4.77 -8.67 10.82
CA LEU A 18 -5.12 -8.12 12.12
C LEU A 18 -6.04 -9.07 12.90
N ALA A 19 -7.08 -9.58 12.24
CA ALA A 19 -8.01 -10.53 12.82
C ALA A 19 -7.35 -11.87 13.18
N PHE A 20 -6.39 -12.34 12.38
CA PHE A 20 -5.59 -13.51 12.69
C PHE A 20 -4.70 -13.26 13.91
N SER A 21 -3.94 -12.16 13.92
CA SER A 21 -3.01 -11.83 15.00
C SER A 21 -3.69 -11.69 16.36
N ALA A 22 -4.92 -11.16 16.37
CA ALA A 22 -5.72 -11.00 17.58
C ALA A 22 -6.28 -12.31 18.15
N ARG A 23 -6.38 -13.38 17.34
CA ARG A 23 -7.00 -14.66 17.74
C ARG A 23 -6.03 -15.83 17.82
N HIS A 24 -4.97 -15.80 17.03
CA HIS A 24 -4.04 -16.91 16.96
C HIS A 24 -3.11 -16.91 18.17
N ALA A 25 -3.30 -17.88 19.06
CA ALA A 25 -2.52 -18.06 20.29
C ALA A 25 -1.83 -19.44 20.29
N PRO A 26 -0.57 -19.53 19.83
CA PRO A 26 0.20 -20.76 19.91
C PRO A 26 0.36 -21.22 21.37
N ALA A 27 0.31 -22.54 21.61
CA ALA A 27 0.49 -23.09 22.95
C ALA A 27 1.84 -22.71 23.60
N SER A 28 2.89 -22.53 22.79
CA SER A 28 4.21 -22.08 23.25
C SER A 28 4.24 -20.63 23.75
N LEU A 29 3.28 -19.80 23.33
CA LEU A 29 3.17 -18.40 23.72
C LEU A 29 2.09 -18.18 24.79
N GLY A 30 0.99 -18.93 24.74
CA GLY A 30 -0.12 -18.82 25.71
C GLY A 30 -0.97 -17.54 25.59
N ALA A 31 -0.70 -16.69 24.59
CA ALA A 31 -1.41 -15.45 24.32
C ALA A 31 -1.51 -15.22 22.80
N PRO A 32 -2.45 -14.36 22.33
CA PRO A 32 -2.50 -13.98 20.92
C PRO A 32 -1.19 -13.40 20.42
N ILE A 33 -0.77 -13.73 19.19
CA ILE A 33 0.49 -13.22 18.63
C ILE A 33 0.52 -11.68 18.50
N ALA A 34 -0.63 -11.00 18.55
CA ALA A 34 -0.72 -9.54 18.62
C ALA A 34 -0.07 -8.94 19.88
N THR A 35 0.26 -9.73 20.91
CA THR A 35 1.01 -9.27 22.08
C THR A 35 2.52 -9.22 21.85
N VAL A 36 3.01 -9.84 20.76
CA VAL A 36 4.44 -9.91 20.46
C VAL A 36 4.93 -8.58 19.86
N PRO A 37 5.99 -7.94 20.40
CA PRO A 37 6.44 -6.62 19.94
C PRO A 37 6.72 -6.55 18.44
N ARG A 38 7.35 -7.57 17.86
CA ARG A 38 7.62 -7.64 16.41
C ARG A 38 6.34 -7.69 15.57
N ILE A 39 5.28 -8.32 16.08
CA ILE A 39 3.98 -8.37 15.38
C ILE A 39 3.30 -7.01 15.48
N GLN A 40 3.38 -6.34 16.62
CA GLN A 40 2.85 -4.98 16.80
C GLN A 40 3.54 -3.97 15.88
N ASP A 41 4.86 -4.05 15.77
CA ASP A 41 5.65 -3.21 14.86
C ASP A 41 5.19 -3.38 13.40
N GLY A 42 5.10 -4.62 12.91
CA GLY A 42 4.63 -4.88 11.55
C GLY A 42 3.16 -4.48 11.31
N LEU A 43 2.27 -4.69 12.28
CA LEU A 43 0.89 -4.19 12.19
C LEU A 43 0.87 -2.66 12.16
N GLY A 44 1.70 -2.00 12.96
CA GLY A 44 1.86 -0.55 12.97
C GLY A 44 2.36 -0.01 11.63
N GLU A 45 3.35 -0.67 11.01
CA GLU A 45 3.81 -0.31 9.68
C GLU A 45 2.69 -0.38 8.63
N ILE A 46 1.84 -1.42 8.70
CA ILE A 46 0.66 -1.54 7.82
C ILE A 46 -0.28 -0.34 8.02
N GLU A 47 -0.60 0.03 9.26
CA GLU A 47 -1.49 1.17 9.56
C GLU A 47 -0.92 2.51 9.06
N VAL A 48 0.40 2.73 9.22
CA VAL A 48 1.07 3.94 8.72
C VAL A 48 0.93 4.04 7.19
N ARG A 49 1.17 2.93 6.46
CA ARG A 49 1.06 2.91 5.00
C ARG A 49 -0.37 3.14 4.52
N LEU A 50 -1.35 2.48 5.15
CA LEU A 50 -2.76 2.61 4.78
C LEU A 50 -3.32 4.00 5.09
N SER A 51 -2.98 4.57 6.25
CA SER A 51 -3.39 5.93 6.61
C SER A 51 -2.79 6.97 5.66
N THR A 52 -1.55 6.78 5.24
CA THR A 52 -0.89 7.60 4.21
C THR A 52 -1.63 7.50 2.88
N ASN A 53 -1.92 6.28 2.41
CA ASN A 53 -2.70 6.07 1.18
C ASN A 53 -4.07 6.74 1.24
N ALA A 54 -4.79 6.59 2.35
CA ALA A 54 -6.12 7.18 2.51
C ALA A 54 -6.08 8.71 2.42
N ARG A 55 -5.07 9.36 3.01
CA ARG A 55 -4.87 10.80 2.91
C ARG A 55 -4.57 11.25 1.48
N LEU A 56 -3.63 10.57 0.80
CA LEU A 56 -3.25 10.89 -0.58
C LEU A 56 -4.41 10.71 -1.57
N LEU A 57 -5.17 9.63 -1.42
CA LEU A 57 -6.33 9.36 -2.28
C LEU A 57 -7.45 10.39 -2.05
N ARG A 58 -7.68 10.77 -0.79
CA ARG A 58 -8.69 11.77 -0.44
C ARG A 58 -8.31 13.15 -0.96
N SER A 59 -7.08 13.62 -0.72
CA SER A 59 -6.64 14.94 -1.19
C SER A 59 -6.71 15.04 -2.71
N LEU A 60 -6.34 13.97 -3.42
CA LEU A 60 -6.46 13.94 -4.87
C LEU A 60 -7.92 13.98 -5.34
N GLY A 61 -8.83 13.29 -4.63
CA GLY A 61 -10.27 13.37 -4.91
C GLY A 61 -10.83 14.78 -4.70
N GLU A 62 -10.47 15.42 -3.58
CA GLU A 62 -10.87 16.80 -3.28
C GLU A 62 -10.37 17.79 -4.35
N ASP A 63 -9.14 17.62 -4.83
CA ASP A 63 -8.59 18.45 -5.92
C ASP A 63 -9.31 18.24 -7.25
N VAL A 64 -9.72 17.01 -7.57
CA VAL A 64 -10.56 16.69 -8.74
C VAL A 64 -11.92 17.38 -8.62
N ASP A 65 -12.59 17.22 -7.49
CA ASP A 65 -13.92 17.77 -7.25
C ASP A 65 -13.91 19.31 -7.29
N ALA A 66 -12.80 19.92 -6.86
CA ALA A 66 -12.56 21.35 -6.95
C ALA A 66 -12.12 21.83 -8.36
N GLY A 67 -11.99 20.94 -9.34
CA GLY A 67 -11.56 21.27 -10.71
C GLY A 67 -10.10 21.72 -10.83
N LYS A 68 -9.25 21.37 -9.86
CA LYS A 68 -7.83 21.76 -9.90
C LYS A 68 -7.05 20.91 -10.91
N ALA A 69 -6.06 21.54 -11.55
CA ALA A 69 -5.13 20.83 -12.41
C ALA A 69 -4.18 19.97 -11.56
N LEU A 70 -4.24 18.64 -11.72
CA LEU A 70 -3.47 17.70 -10.89
C LEU A 70 -2.03 17.51 -11.36
N GLY A 71 -1.72 17.85 -12.61
CA GLY A 71 -0.40 17.66 -13.21
C GLY A 71 0.14 16.24 -13.01
N ILE A 72 1.38 16.14 -12.53
CA ILE A 72 2.05 14.86 -12.26
C ILE A 72 1.60 14.20 -10.94
N ASP A 73 0.92 14.93 -10.06
CA ASP A 73 0.61 14.47 -8.71
C ASP A 73 -0.37 13.30 -8.72
N ALA A 74 -1.32 13.27 -9.66
CA ALA A 74 -2.21 12.12 -9.84
C ALA A 74 -1.42 10.82 -10.14
N MET A 75 -0.36 10.91 -10.93
CA MET A 75 0.50 9.78 -11.26
C MET A 75 1.41 9.40 -10.09
N ALA A 76 1.93 10.39 -9.36
CA ALA A 76 2.75 10.18 -8.17
C ALA A 76 1.96 9.51 -7.03
N VAL A 77 0.75 10.00 -6.75
CA VAL A 77 -0.17 9.40 -5.76
C VAL A 77 -0.48 7.96 -6.13
N ARG A 78 -0.86 7.70 -7.40
CA ARG A 78 -1.07 6.33 -7.88
C ARG A 78 0.16 5.44 -7.64
N HIS A 79 1.35 5.92 -8.01
CA HIS A 79 2.60 5.18 -7.84
C HIS A 79 2.83 4.78 -6.38
N VAL A 80 2.74 5.74 -5.46
CA VAL A 80 2.96 5.51 -4.02
C VAL A 80 1.90 4.57 -3.44
N VAL A 81 0.62 4.77 -3.79
CA VAL A 81 -0.48 3.94 -3.29
C VAL A 81 -0.31 2.48 -3.68
N ILE A 82 0.09 2.21 -4.93
CA ILE A 82 0.34 0.86 -5.43
C ILE A 82 1.55 0.23 -4.72
N ASP A 83 2.65 0.96 -4.55
CA ASP A 83 3.83 0.41 -3.87
C ASP A 83 3.57 0.13 -2.39
N ASN A 84 2.81 0.99 -1.72
CA ASN A 84 2.33 0.73 -0.37
C ASN A 84 1.41 -0.49 -0.29
N ALA A 85 0.51 -0.69 -1.28
CA ALA A 85 -0.36 -1.87 -1.30
C ALA A 85 0.43 -3.18 -1.43
N VAL A 86 1.48 -3.19 -2.26
CA VAL A 86 2.36 -4.36 -2.37
C VAL A 86 3.14 -4.59 -1.06
N ALA A 87 3.68 -3.53 -0.45
CA ALA A 87 4.38 -3.64 0.83
C ALA A 87 3.46 -4.17 1.95
N VAL A 88 2.25 -3.63 2.06
CA VAL A 88 1.24 -4.07 3.06
C VAL A 88 0.89 -5.55 2.87
N THR A 89 0.62 -5.98 1.64
CA THR A 89 0.24 -7.38 1.38
C THR A 89 1.40 -8.36 1.59
N SER A 90 2.63 -7.95 1.29
CA SER A 90 3.84 -8.74 1.60
C SER A 90 4.03 -8.88 3.11
N LEU A 91 3.97 -7.76 3.84
CA LEU A 91 4.14 -7.76 5.29
C LEU A 91 3.03 -8.55 5.99
N ALA A 92 1.79 -8.51 5.47
CA ALA A 92 0.70 -9.33 5.98
C ALA A 92 1.00 -10.85 5.84
N LEU A 93 1.63 -11.29 4.74
CA LEU A 93 2.08 -12.66 4.58
C LEU A 93 3.16 -13.02 5.60
N ASP A 94 4.15 -12.16 5.78
CA ASP A 94 5.25 -12.38 6.72
C ASP A 94 4.77 -12.47 8.18
N LEU A 95 3.80 -11.63 8.55
CA LEU A 95 3.20 -11.64 9.88
C LEU A 95 2.31 -12.87 10.12
N ALA A 96 1.60 -13.33 9.09
CA ALA A 96 0.77 -14.53 9.18
C ALA A 96 1.59 -15.84 9.16
N GLY A 97 2.81 -15.82 8.60
CA GLY A 97 3.65 -17.00 8.43
C GLY A 97 3.03 -18.05 7.50
N ASN A 98 3.33 -19.34 7.74
CA ASN A 98 2.83 -20.45 6.92
C ASN A 98 1.30 -20.44 6.68
N PRO A 99 0.44 -20.13 7.67
CA PRO A 99 -0.99 -19.94 7.44
C PRO A 99 -1.31 -18.95 6.31
N GLY A 100 -0.55 -17.86 6.18
CA GLY A 100 -0.77 -16.83 5.15
C GLY A 100 -0.63 -17.34 3.71
N LEU A 101 0.19 -18.38 3.51
CA LEU A 101 0.43 -19.01 2.21
C LEU A 101 -0.66 -20.02 1.83
N ASN A 102 -1.51 -20.43 2.77
CA ASN A 102 -2.63 -21.32 2.47
C ASN A 102 -3.69 -20.56 1.63
N ARG A 103 -4.15 -21.19 0.54
CA ARG A 103 -5.18 -20.65 -0.35
C ARG A 103 -6.52 -20.40 0.34
N ASP A 104 -6.86 -21.22 1.34
CA ASP A 104 -8.06 -21.06 2.15
C ASP A 104 -7.95 -19.84 3.08
N PHE A 105 -6.73 -19.54 3.53
CA PHE A 105 -6.44 -18.30 4.25
C PHE A 105 -6.52 -17.11 3.30
N GLY A 106 -5.95 -17.21 2.11
CA GLY A 106 -6.16 -16.28 1.01
C GLY A 106 -5.40 -14.95 1.08
N LEU A 107 -4.41 -14.80 1.98
CA LEU A 107 -3.48 -13.65 1.91
C LEU A 107 -2.60 -13.70 0.66
N GLU A 108 -2.18 -14.90 0.25
CA GLU A 108 -1.44 -15.11 -1.00
C GLU A 108 -2.14 -14.47 -2.21
N ARG A 109 -3.48 -14.57 -2.26
CA ARG A 109 -4.30 -13.97 -3.31
C ARG A 109 -4.21 -12.44 -3.29
N HIS A 110 -4.36 -11.83 -2.11
CA HIS A 110 -4.24 -10.36 -1.99
C HIS A 110 -2.87 -9.87 -2.46
N HIS A 111 -1.79 -10.60 -2.13
CA HIS A 111 -0.45 -10.23 -2.57
C HIS A 111 -0.29 -10.39 -4.08
N ARG A 112 -0.74 -11.52 -4.66
CA ARG A 112 -0.75 -11.72 -6.12
C ARG A 112 -1.56 -10.64 -6.83
N ASP A 113 -2.70 -10.25 -6.30
CA ASP A 113 -3.52 -9.18 -6.86
C ASP A 113 -2.77 -7.84 -6.78
N ALA A 114 -2.18 -7.51 -5.63
CA ALA A 114 -1.48 -6.23 -5.44
C ALA A 114 -0.27 -6.05 -6.38
N ILE A 115 0.54 -7.08 -6.63
CA ILE A 115 1.71 -6.98 -7.51
C ILE A 115 1.33 -6.65 -8.96
N THR A 116 0.12 -7.03 -9.41
CA THR A 116 -0.37 -6.65 -10.75
C THR A 116 -0.48 -5.14 -10.93
N GLY A 117 -0.63 -4.39 -9.85
CA GLY A 117 -0.71 -2.94 -9.84
C GLY A 117 0.46 -2.26 -10.55
N ARG A 118 1.65 -2.84 -10.40
CA ARG A 118 2.90 -2.29 -10.96
C ARG A 118 2.98 -2.41 -12.49
N SER A 119 2.23 -3.32 -13.10
CA SER A 119 2.24 -3.56 -14.54
C SER A 119 1.40 -2.55 -15.32
N HIS A 120 0.45 -1.89 -14.67
CA HIS A 120 -0.42 -0.92 -15.33
C HIS A 120 0.36 0.33 -15.76
N ALA A 121 0.16 0.75 -17.02
CA ALA A 121 0.72 1.98 -17.54
C ALA A 121 0.05 3.22 -16.93
N PRO A 122 0.78 4.34 -16.75
CA PRO A 122 2.24 4.44 -16.83
C PRO A 122 2.91 3.64 -15.71
N GLN A 123 3.90 2.82 -16.04
CA GLN A 123 4.59 1.99 -15.03
C GLN A 123 5.42 2.88 -14.09
N ASN A 124 5.71 2.39 -12.89
CA ASN A 124 6.35 3.21 -11.84
C ASN A 124 7.65 3.89 -12.30
N HIS A 125 8.48 3.22 -13.11
CA HIS A 125 9.70 3.81 -13.65
C HIS A 125 9.41 4.97 -14.62
N MET A 126 8.33 4.89 -15.40
CA MET A 126 7.90 5.97 -16.31
C MET A 126 7.42 7.19 -15.52
N VAL A 127 6.65 6.97 -14.45
CA VAL A 127 6.21 8.05 -13.55
C VAL A 127 7.43 8.80 -12.99
N ARG A 128 8.43 8.06 -12.48
CA ARG A 128 9.67 8.66 -11.97
C ARG A 128 10.47 9.39 -13.06
N ALA A 129 10.55 8.83 -14.28
CA ALA A 129 11.22 9.49 -15.39
C ALA A 129 10.55 10.82 -15.77
N ILE A 130 9.21 10.87 -15.78
CA ILE A 130 8.46 12.11 -16.02
C ILE A 130 8.70 13.12 -14.90
N ALA A 131 8.64 12.68 -13.64
CA ALA A 131 8.93 13.53 -12.49
C ALA A 131 10.33 14.16 -12.56
N ALA A 132 11.34 13.37 -12.94
CA ALA A 132 12.71 13.84 -13.13
C ALA A 132 12.81 14.89 -14.26
N LYS A 133 12.20 14.61 -15.43
CA LYS A 133 12.17 15.57 -16.55
C LYS A 133 11.49 16.89 -16.15
N ASN A 134 10.38 16.83 -15.43
CA ASN A 134 9.68 18.01 -14.94
C ASN A 134 10.52 18.82 -13.93
N ALA A 135 11.29 18.15 -13.08
CA ALA A 135 12.21 18.82 -12.16
C ALA A 135 13.34 19.54 -12.89
N LEU A 136 13.98 18.87 -13.85
CA LEU A 136 15.05 19.46 -14.67
C LEU A 136 14.56 20.66 -15.49
N ALA A 137 13.39 20.55 -16.14
CA ALA A 137 12.82 21.65 -16.91
C ALA A 137 12.50 22.88 -16.04
N ARG A 138 12.11 22.68 -14.77
CA ARG A 138 11.90 23.80 -13.83
C ARG A 138 13.22 24.48 -13.45
N LEU A 139 14.29 23.71 -13.27
CA LEU A 139 15.63 24.23 -13.00
C LEU A 139 16.14 25.07 -14.19
N GLU A 140 16.04 24.55 -15.42
CA GLU A 140 16.44 25.26 -16.64
C GLU A 140 15.65 26.57 -16.84
N ALA A 141 14.40 26.61 -16.38
CA ALA A 141 13.54 27.79 -16.45
C ALA A 141 13.76 28.78 -15.28
N GLY A 142 14.68 28.53 -14.35
CA GLY A 142 14.93 29.38 -13.18
C GLY A 142 13.77 29.44 -12.18
N ARG A 143 12.95 28.37 -12.11
CA ARG A 143 11.76 28.28 -11.24
C ARG A 143 11.99 27.45 -9.97
N ILE A 144 13.25 27.12 -9.69
CA ILE A 144 13.76 26.50 -8.46
C ILE A 144 15.09 27.19 -8.16
#